data_AF-A0A8C5TMN1-F1
#
_entry.id   AF-A0A8C5TMN1-F1
#
_cell.length_a   1.000
_cell.length_b   1.000
_cell.length_c   1.000
_cell.angle_alpha   90.00
_cell.angle_beta   90.00
_cell.angle_gamma   90.00
#
_symmetry.space_group_name_H-M   'P 1'
#
loop_
_entity.id
_entity.type
_entity.pdbx_description
1 polymer ?
#
loop_
_entity_poly.entity_id
_entity_poly.type
_entity_poly.pdbx_seq_one_letter_code
_entity_poly.pdbx_strand_id
1 'polypeptide(L)'
;DTATRLQAEKALVEFTNSPDCLNKCQLLLERGNPEKSPQSRKISRISKNLQGIPKNLQGIPKNLQNSKKRNYVLNYLATRPKLATFVTQALIQLYARITKLGWFDCQKDEYVFRNVIDDVTKFLQDSVEHCIIGVTILSQLTNEINQVSATAFLSEVSVQFSHSYCCGFFGFFWDFCCLGENPPFSCSIPFFCAHSRFSWQVLSCLVQIASVRRSLFNNAERAKFLSHLVDGVKRILENPQSLSDPNNYHEFCRLLARLKSNYQLGELVKVENYPEVIRLIANFTVTSLQHWEFAPNSVHYLLSLWQRLAASVPYVKATEPHMLETYTPEVTKAYITSRLESDPLEDTGLVQQQLDQLSTIGRCEYEKTCALLVQLFDQSAQSYQELLQSASASPMDLAVQEGRLTWLVYIIGAVIGGRVSFASTDEQDAMDGELVCRVLQLMNLTDSRLAQAGNEKLELAMLSFFEQFRKIYIGDQVQKSSKVIPSAGNSGISLIFKENIWN
;
A
#
# COMPACT_ATOMS: atom_id res chain seq x y z
N ASP A 1 16.90 -26.21 28.96
CA ASP A 1 17.43 -25.51 30.15
C ASP A 1 17.75 -24.07 29.80
N THR A 2 17.25 -23.13 30.60
CA THR A 2 17.34 -21.68 30.40
C THR A 2 18.77 -21.17 30.66
N ALA A 3 19.49 -21.76 31.62
CA ALA A 3 20.87 -21.38 31.92
C ALA A 3 21.81 -21.72 30.75
N THR A 4 21.66 -22.92 30.18
CA THR A 4 22.39 -23.34 28.97
C THR A 4 22.12 -22.41 27.77
N ARG A 5 20.88 -21.92 27.61
CA ARG A 5 20.55 -20.96 26.54
C ARG A 5 21.23 -19.61 26.75
N LEU A 6 21.22 -19.09 27.97
CA LEU A 6 21.84 -17.80 28.32
C LEU A 6 23.36 -17.85 28.10
N GLN A 7 24.00 -18.96 28.48
CA GLN A 7 25.43 -19.17 28.25
C GLN A 7 25.77 -19.26 26.75
N ALA A 8 24.92 -19.92 25.95
CA ALA A 8 25.08 -19.96 24.49
C ALA A 8 24.91 -18.57 23.84
N GLU A 9 23.95 -17.76 24.31
CA GLU A 9 23.75 -16.38 23.84
C GLU A 9 24.97 -15.51 24.16
N LYS A 10 25.53 -15.60 25.39
CA LYS A 10 26.75 -14.89 25.77
C LYS A 10 27.96 -15.27 24.89
N ALA A 11 28.17 -16.57 24.66
CA ALA A 11 29.25 -17.06 23.79
C ALA A 11 29.10 -16.58 22.34
N LEU A 12 27.86 -16.46 21.84
CA LEU A 12 27.59 -15.91 20.51
C LEU A 12 27.88 -14.40 20.42
N VAL A 13 27.57 -13.63 21.47
CA VAL A 13 27.89 -12.20 21.52
C VAL A 13 29.41 -11.99 21.54
N GLU A 14 30.14 -12.76 22.36
CA GLU A 14 31.61 -12.74 22.40
C GLU A 14 32.22 -13.14 21.04
N PHE A 15 31.67 -14.16 20.39
CA PHE A 15 32.06 -14.55 19.04
C PHE A 15 31.84 -13.42 18.02
N THR A 16 30.69 -12.74 18.08
CA THR A 16 30.34 -11.65 17.16
C THR A 16 31.26 -10.43 17.34
N ASN A 17 31.65 -10.14 18.59
CA ASN A 17 32.54 -9.03 18.93
C ASN A 17 34.02 -9.32 18.68
N SER A 18 34.38 -10.56 18.31
CA SER A 18 35.77 -10.95 18.03
C SER A 18 36.29 -10.27 16.75
N PRO A 19 37.54 -9.76 16.72
CA PRO A 19 38.13 -9.15 15.53
C PRO A 19 38.25 -10.13 14.34
N ASP A 20 38.32 -11.44 14.61
CA ASP A 20 38.37 -12.51 13.61
C ASP A 20 37.01 -13.14 13.29
N CYS A 21 35.91 -12.56 13.78
CA CYS A 21 34.54 -13.07 13.58
C CYS A 21 34.27 -13.42 12.11
N LEU A 22 34.68 -12.55 11.18
CA LEU A 22 34.45 -12.73 9.75
C LEU A 22 35.22 -13.91 9.15
N ASN A 23 36.49 -14.12 9.54
CA ASN A 23 37.29 -15.26 9.09
C ASN A 23 36.72 -16.58 9.65
N LYS A 24 36.24 -16.54 10.90
CA LYS A 24 35.57 -17.69 11.53
C LYS A 24 34.23 -17.99 10.86
N CYS A 25 33.45 -16.97 10.48
CA CYS A 25 32.22 -17.12 9.72
C CYS A 25 32.47 -17.73 8.34
N GLN A 26 33.52 -17.30 7.63
CA GLN A 26 33.92 -17.90 6.35
C GLN A 26 34.23 -19.39 6.49
N LEU A 27 35.06 -19.77 7.46
CA LEU A 27 35.37 -21.18 7.75
C LEU A 27 34.13 -22.00 8.11
N LEU A 28 33.16 -21.40 8.81
CA LEU A 28 31.90 -22.06 9.14
C LEU A 28 31.00 -22.26 7.90
N LEU A 29 31.02 -21.33 6.95
CA LEU A 29 30.30 -21.45 5.67
C LEU A 29 30.95 -22.49 4.75
N GLU A 30 32.28 -22.58 4.74
CA GLU A 30 33.03 -23.57 3.96
C GLU A 30 32.88 -24.99 4.51
N ARG A 31 32.85 -25.14 5.84
CA ARG A 31 32.70 -26.45 6.54
C ARG A 31 31.25 -26.94 6.67
N GLY A 32 30.26 -26.07 6.44
CA GLY A 32 28.85 -26.39 6.57
C GLY A 32 28.33 -27.22 5.39
N ASN A 33 28.02 -28.49 5.61
CA ASN A 33 27.40 -29.35 4.60
C ASN A 33 25.92 -28.96 4.40
N PRO A 34 25.46 -28.63 3.17
CA PRO A 34 24.15 -28.02 2.93
C PRO A 34 22.94 -28.95 3.14
N GLU A 35 23.10 -30.27 3.13
CA GLU A 35 21.95 -31.20 3.08
C GLU A 35 21.64 -31.96 4.38
N LYS A 36 22.55 -32.03 5.37
CA LYS A 36 22.35 -32.95 6.53
C LYS A 36 22.92 -32.46 7.87
N SER A 37 22.68 -31.22 8.31
CA SER A 37 23.02 -30.91 9.70
C SER A 37 22.11 -29.90 10.43
N PRO A 38 21.87 -30.10 11.73
CA PRO A 38 21.33 -29.10 12.66
C PRO A 38 22.22 -27.83 12.80
N GLN A 39 23.33 -27.73 12.06
CA GLN A 39 24.29 -26.62 12.10
C GLN A 39 23.88 -25.45 11.17
N SER A 40 22.96 -25.67 10.21
CA SER A 40 22.35 -24.58 9.43
C SER A 40 21.57 -23.58 10.32
N ARG A 41 21.02 -24.03 11.45
CA ARG A 41 20.42 -23.16 12.49
C ARG A 41 21.45 -22.35 13.28
N LYS A 42 22.70 -22.83 13.41
CA LYS A 42 23.80 -22.06 14.04
C LYS A 42 24.23 -20.90 13.12
N ILE A 43 24.31 -21.13 11.82
CA ILE A 43 24.61 -20.09 10.81
C ILE A 43 23.47 -19.05 10.73
N SER A 44 22.20 -19.48 10.85
CA SER A 44 21.01 -18.60 11.01
C SER A 44 21.06 -17.70 12.26
N ARG A 45 21.58 -18.22 13.38
CA ARG A 45 21.71 -17.46 14.63
C ARG A 45 22.92 -16.55 14.63
N ILE A 46 24.01 -16.97 13.98
CA ILE A 46 25.17 -16.10 13.71
C ILE A 46 24.73 -14.95 12.80
N SER A 47 23.88 -15.18 11.78
CA SER A 47 23.32 -14.09 10.97
C SER A 47 22.31 -13.20 11.69
N LYS A 48 21.47 -13.75 12.58
CA LYS A 48 20.65 -12.93 13.48
C LYS A 48 21.50 -12.08 14.43
N ASN A 49 22.64 -12.59 14.92
CA ASN A 49 23.56 -11.81 15.74
C ASN A 49 24.52 -10.91 14.94
N LEU A 50 24.64 -11.10 13.63
CA LEU A 50 25.26 -10.14 12.70
C LEU A 50 24.42 -8.85 12.56
N GLN A 51 23.16 -8.84 13.01
CA GLN A 51 22.40 -7.58 13.25
C GLN A 51 23.07 -6.70 14.32
N GLY A 52 23.98 -7.28 15.14
CA GLY A 52 24.83 -6.63 16.13
C GLY A 52 26.13 -6.01 15.61
N ILE A 53 26.36 -5.96 14.29
CA ILE A 53 27.39 -5.07 13.71
C ILE A 53 26.86 -3.64 13.41
N PRO A 54 26.35 -2.85 14.39
CA PRO A 54 26.29 -1.39 14.20
C PRO A 54 27.38 -0.58 14.93
N LYS A 55 28.12 -1.14 15.90
CA LYS A 55 28.91 -0.29 16.83
C LYS A 55 30.45 -0.33 16.67
N ASN A 56 31.03 -1.39 16.09
CA ASN A 56 32.50 -1.52 16.01
C ASN A 56 33.10 -1.28 14.62
N LEU A 57 32.33 -0.78 13.65
CA LEU A 57 32.87 -0.35 12.34
C LEU A 57 33.25 1.15 12.31
N GLN A 58 33.16 1.86 13.44
CA GLN A 58 33.61 3.26 13.54
C GLN A 58 35.15 3.42 13.58
N GLY A 59 35.95 2.36 13.37
CA GLY A 59 37.39 2.46 13.55
C GLY A 59 38.26 1.42 12.84
N ILE A 60 38.03 1.09 11.56
CA ILE A 60 39.02 0.29 10.80
C ILE A 60 39.27 0.87 9.40
N PRO A 61 40.46 1.44 9.13
CA PRO A 61 40.91 1.70 7.77
C PRO A 61 41.47 0.41 7.14
N LYS A 62 40.67 -0.32 6.34
CA LYS A 62 41.10 -1.51 5.56
C LYS A 62 40.31 -1.73 4.26
N ASN A 63 40.46 -0.83 3.29
CA ASN A 63 39.78 -0.83 1.98
C ASN A 63 39.88 -2.17 1.21
N LEU A 64 40.96 -2.95 1.39
CA LEU A 64 41.20 -4.22 0.67
C LEU A 64 40.42 -5.42 1.26
N GLN A 65 40.21 -5.44 2.58
CA GLN A 65 39.54 -6.58 3.24
C GLN A 65 38.03 -6.58 2.97
N ASN A 66 37.42 -5.40 2.85
CA ASN A 66 35.98 -5.27 2.58
C ASN A 66 35.62 -5.72 1.16
N SER A 67 36.44 -5.39 0.16
CA SER A 67 36.23 -5.81 -1.23
C SER A 67 36.32 -7.34 -1.38
N LYS A 68 37.33 -7.97 -0.77
CA LYS A 68 37.45 -9.44 -0.74
C LYS A 68 36.25 -10.12 -0.08
N LYS A 69 35.75 -9.57 1.04
CA LYS A 69 34.58 -10.09 1.76
C LYS A 69 33.30 -9.96 0.93
N ARG A 70 33.09 -8.80 0.30
CA ARG A 70 31.94 -8.57 -0.59
C ARG A 70 31.94 -9.57 -1.74
N ASN A 71 33.07 -9.74 -2.42
CA ASN A 71 33.20 -10.66 -3.55
C ASN A 71 33.05 -12.12 -3.12
N TYR A 72 33.54 -12.49 -1.93
CA TYR A 72 33.31 -13.83 -1.37
C TYR A 72 31.82 -14.10 -1.16
N VAL A 73 31.08 -13.18 -0.52
CA VAL A 73 29.63 -13.33 -0.29
C VAL A 73 28.89 -13.46 -1.61
N LEU A 74 29.22 -12.60 -2.58
CA LEU A 74 28.63 -12.63 -3.92
C LEU A 74 28.90 -13.96 -4.64
N ASN A 75 30.15 -14.43 -4.65
CA ASN A 75 30.52 -15.71 -5.26
C ASN A 75 29.88 -16.90 -4.53
N TYR A 76 29.72 -16.82 -3.21
CA TYR A 76 29.06 -17.86 -2.43
C TYR A 76 27.57 -17.97 -2.77
N LEU A 77 26.91 -16.82 -3.02
CA LEU A 77 25.54 -16.79 -3.52
C LEU A 77 25.44 -17.32 -4.97
N ALA A 78 26.39 -16.98 -5.84
CA ALA A 78 26.44 -17.44 -7.24
C ALA A 78 26.70 -18.96 -7.36
N THR A 79 27.52 -19.54 -6.48
CA THR A 79 27.86 -20.97 -6.56
C THR A 79 26.85 -21.87 -5.87
N ARG A 80 25.95 -21.30 -5.05
CA ARG A 80 24.99 -22.05 -4.23
C ARG A 80 23.59 -21.42 -4.27
N PRO A 81 22.89 -21.46 -5.42
CA PRO A 81 21.56 -20.85 -5.55
C PRO A 81 20.47 -21.50 -4.67
N LYS A 82 20.65 -22.77 -4.27
CA LYS A 82 19.68 -23.56 -3.49
C LYS A 82 19.89 -23.50 -1.97
N LEU A 83 20.55 -22.46 -1.46
CA LEU A 83 20.71 -22.25 -0.02
C LEU A 83 19.36 -22.06 0.67
N ALA A 84 19.28 -22.42 1.95
CA ALA A 84 18.08 -22.16 2.75
C ALA A 84 17.77 -20.66 2.77
N THR A 85 16.50 -20.30 2.57
CA THR A 85 16.04 -18.92 2.35
C THR A 85 16.57 -17.93 3.40
N PHE A 86 16.61 -18.32 4.68
CA PHE A 86 17.11 -17.45 5.75
C PHE A 86 18.63 -17.20 5.67
N VAL A 87 19.42 -18.13 5.11
CA VAL A 87 20.87 -17.94 4.89
C VAL A 87 21.08 -17.00 3.72
N THR A 88 20.34 -17.22 2.63
CA THR A 88 20.38 -16.36 1.44
C THR A 88 20.04 -14.92 1.81
N GLN A 89 18.94 -14.67 2.53
CA GLN A 89 18.54 -13.33 2.99
C GLN A 89 19.61 -12.67 3.87
N ALA A 90 20.21 -13.41 4.81
CA ALA A 90 21.27 -12.90 5.66
C ALA A 90 22.54 -12.50 4.89
N LEU A 91 22.95 -13.33 3.93
CA LEU A 91 24.12 -13.06 3.09
C LEU A 91 23.87 -11.85 2.17
N ILE A 92 22.67 -11.75 1.61
CA ILE A 92 22.26 -10.60 0.81
C ILE A 92 22.25 -9.31 1.64
N GLN A 93 21.73 -9.36 2.87
CA GLN A 93 21.78 -8.22 3.78
C GLN A 93 23.21 -7.81 4.13
N LEU A 94 24.09 -8.78 4.38
CA LEU A 94 25.50 -8.54 4.63
C LEU A 94 26.18 -7.89 3.41
N TYR A 95 25.92 -8.40 2.20
CA TYR A 95 26.40 -7.83 0.95
C TYR A 95 25.96 -6.38 0.81
N ALA A 96 24.66 -6.09 0.97
CA ALA A 96 24.11 -4.75 0.85
C ALA A 96 24.74 -3.76 1.84
N ARG A 97 24.93 -4.19 3.09
CA ARG A 97 25.55 -3.36 4.13
C ARG A 97 27.03 -3.09 3.87
N ILE A 98 27.80 -4.10 3.43
CA ILE A 98 29.21 -3.92 3.06
C ILE A 98 29.32 -2.96 1.87
N THR A 99 28.48 -3.11 0.85
CA THR A 99 28.46 -2.24 -0.33
C THR A 99 28.15 -0.78 0.05
N LYS A 100 27.18 -0.55 0.95
CA LYS A 100 26.87 0.80 1.45
C LYS A 100 28.05 1.42 2.22
N LEU A 101 28.72 0.66 3.08
CA LEU A 101 29.82 1.16 3.90
C LEU A 101 31.11 1.41 3.09
N GLY A 102 31.38 0.58 2.08
CA GLY A 102 32.55 0.69 1.21
C GLY A 102 32.35 1.58 -0.02
N TRP A 103 31.22 2.29 -0.15
CA TRP A 103 30.85 2.98 -1.40
C TRP A 103 31.88 3.99 -1.92
N PHE A 104 32.64 4.61 -1.01
CA PHE A 104 33.71 5.56 -1.32
C PHE A 104 35.13 4.95 -1.24
N ASP A 105 35.24 3.65 -0.97
CA ASP A 105 36.54 2.97 -0.96
C ASP A 105 37.09 2.92 -2.39
N CYS A 106 38.13 3.73 -2.63
CA CYS A 106 38.87 3.77 -3.88
C CYS A 106 40.09 2.85 -3.81
N GLN A 107 40.30 2.03 -4.85
CA GLN A 107 41.52 1.25 -5.04
C GLN A 107 42.05 1.51 -6.45
N LYS A 108 43.31 1.92 -6.58
CA LYS A 108 43.94 2.21 -7.89
C LYS A 108 43.07 3.12 -8.77
N ASP A 109 42.54 4.19 -8.18
CA ASP A 109 41.65 5.17 -8.83
C ASP A 109 40.29 4.64 -9.32
N GLU A 110 39.94 3.38 -8.98
CA GLU A 110 38.61 2.81 -9.24
C GLU A 110 37.79 2.65 -7.95
N TYR A 111 36.51 2.99 -8.04
CA TYR A 111 35.55 2.77 -6.96
C TYR A 111 35.01 1.34 -7.01
N VAL A 112 35.73 0.42 -6.36
CA VAL A 112 35.50 -1.03 -6.42
C VAL A 112 34.10 -1.44 -5.95
N PHE A 113 33.41 -0.60 -5.17
CA PHE A 113 32.07 -0.88 -4.65
C PHE A 113 30.92 -0.46 -5.56
N ARG A 114 31.20 0.31 -6.63
CA ARG A 114 30.19 0.84 -7.56
C ARG A 114 29.83 -0.09 -8.71
N ASN A 115 30.60 -1.16 -8.91
CA ASN A 115 30.32 -2.23 -9.89
C ASN A 115 29.14 -3.15 -9.48
N VAL A 116 28.38 -2.80 -8.44
CA VAL A 116 27.24 -3.57 -7.92
C VAL A 116 26.21 -3.87 -9.01
N ILE A 117 26.01 -2.95 -9.95
CA ILE A 117 25.11 -3.12 -11.08
C ILE A 117 25.61 -4.22 -12.02
N ASP A 118 26.89 -4.20 -12.39
CA ASP A 118 27.49 -5.20 -13.26
C ASP A 118 27.46 -6.59 -12.60
N ASP A 119 27.72 -6.62 -11.29
CA ASP A 119 27.67 -7.83 -10.48
C ASP A 119 26.26 -8.42 -10.46
N VAL A 120 25.22 -7.62 -10.23
CA VAL A 120 23.83 -8.12 -10.24
C VAL A 120 23.35 -8.46 -11.65
N THR A 121 23.76 -7.71 -12.67
CA THR A 121 23.37 -7.98 -14.06
C THR A 121 23.77 -9.40 -14.50
N LYS A 122 24.93 -9.89 -14.04
CA LYS A 122 25.36 -11.28 -14.26
C LYS A 122 24.41 -12.30 -13.64
N PHE A 123 23.86 -12.03 -12.45
CA PHE A 123 22.86 -12.90 -11.83
C PHE A 123 21.54 -12.93 -12.61
N LEU A 124 21.14 -11.80 -13.19
CA LEU A 124 19.91 -11.69 -13.97
C LEU A 124 20.00 -12.45 -15.32
N GLN A 125 21.21 -12.63 -15.85
CA GLN A 125 21.45 -13.24 -17.16
C GLN A 125 21.69 -14.76 -17.13
N ASP A 126 21.88 -15.37 -15.96
CA ASP A 126 22.38 -16.75 -15.84
C ASP A 126 21.25 -17.81 -15.76
N SER A 127 20.64 -17.97 -14.59
CA SER A 127 19.53 -18.92 -14.36
C SER A 127 18.36 -18.25 -13.65
N VAL A 128 17.18 -18.89 -13.64
CA VAL A 128 16.01 -18.37 -12.92
C VAL A 128 16.32 -18.23 -11.42
N GLU A 129 17.00 -19.20 -10.82
CA GLU A 129 17.40 -19.14 -9.41
C GLU A 129 18.41 -18.02 -9.13
N HIS A 130 19.36 -17.79 -10.05
CA HIS A 130 20.28 -16.65 -9.95
C HIS A 130 19.55 -15.32 -10.12
N CYS A 131 18.57 -15.24 -11.02
CA CYS A 131 17.77 -14.04 -11.21
C CYS A 131 17.01 -13.68 -9.91
N ILE A 132 16.43 -14.66 -9.21
CA ILE A 132 15.78 -14.43 -7.90
C ILE A 132 16.76 -13.85 -6.89
N ILE A 133 17.98 -14.37 -6.82
CA ILE A 133 19.03 -13.86 -5.94
C ILE A 133 19.39 -12.42 -6.35
N GLY A 134 19.57 -12.15 -7.64
CA GLY A 134 19.84 -10.82 -8.18
C GLY A 134 18.75 -9.81 -7.81
N VAL A 135 17.49 -10.13 -8.09
CA VAL A 135 16.30 -9.34 -7.72
C VAL A 135 16.24 -9.06 -6.21
N THR A 136 16.53 -10.08 -5.39
CA THR A 136 16.55 -9.94 -3.93
C THR A 136 17.72 -9.06 -3.45
N ILE A 137 18.89 -9.16 -4.07
CA ILE A 137 20.03 -8.27 -3.81
C ILE A 137 19.64 -6.83 -4.08
N LEU A 138 18.98 -6.58 -5.22
CA LEU A 138 18.54 -5.24 -5.60
C LEU A 138 17.58 -4.66 -4.56
N SER A 139 16.55 -5.43 -4.17
CA SER A 139 15.60 -4.97 -3.15
C SER A 139 16.26 -4.69 -1.81
N GLN A 140 17.17 -5.56 -1.36
CA GLN A 140 17.84 -5.35 -0.09
C GLN A 140 18.81 -4.16 -0.12
N LEU A 141 19.50 -3.94 -1.24
CA LEU A 141 20.33 -2.74 -1.45
C LEU A 141 19.47 -1.48 -1.38
N THR A 142 18.36 -1.45 -2.10
CA THR A 142 17.40 -0.34 -2.07
C THR A 142 16.91 -0.08 -0.64
N ASN A 143 16.58 -1.13 0.12
CA ASN A 143 16.17 -1.01 1.52
C ASN A 143 17.27 -0.45 2.43
N GLU A 144 18.49 -0.98 2.35
CA GLU A 144 19.63 -0.50 3.15
C GLU A 144 19.97 0.96 2.86
N ILE A 145 19.84 1.39 1.61
CA ILE A 145 20.10 2.77 1.17
C ILE A 145 18.98 3.70 1.59
N ASN A 146 17.74 3.21 1.57
CA ASN A 146 16.59 3.94 2.08
C ASN A 146 16.60 4.09 3.62
N GLN A 147 17.51 3.49 4.40
CA GLN A 147 17.58 3.73 5.85
C GLN A 147 18.16 5.13 6.19
N VAL A 148 17.51 5.88 7.10
CA VAL A 148 18.03 7.17 7.59
C VAL A 148 19.38 6.91 8.25
N SER A 149 20.45 7.54 7.75
CA SER A 149 21.79 7.41 8.33
C SER A 149 22.14 8.73 9.02
N ALA A 150 22.52 8.68 10.30
CA ALA A 150 22.81 9.88 11.10
C ALA A 150 24.09 10.63 10.67
N THR A 151 24.92 10.01 9.82
CA THR A 151 26.20 10.55 9.36
C THR A 151 26.08 11.11 7.95
N ALA A 152 26.48 12.37 7.75
CA ALA A 152 26.45 13.08 6.46
C ALA A 152 27.16 12.33 5.31
N PHE A 153 28.22 11.58 5.62
CA PHE A 153 28.92 10.72 4.68
C PHE A 153 28.03 9.64 4.05
N LEU A 154 27.18 8.98 4.86
CA LEU A 154 26.27 7.93 4.37
C LEU A 154 25.05 8.48 3.63
N SER A 155 24.68 9.75 3.84
CA SER A 155 23.70 10.41 2.98
C SER A 155 24.25 10.66 1.58
N GLU A 156 25.53 10.99 1.44
CA GLU A 156 26.17 11.20 0.14
C GLU A 156 26.29 9.90 -0.68
N VAL A 157 26.59 8.77 0.00
CA VAL A 157 26.49 7.41 -0.58
C VAL A 157 25.12 7.20 -1.22
N SER A 158 24.06 7.55 -0.48
CA SER A 158 22.70 7.23 -0.88
C SER A 158 22.27 8.04 -2.10
N VAL A 159 22.72 9.30 -2.22
CA VAL A 159 22.48 10.17 -3.39
C VAL A 159 23.23 9.66 -4.62
N GLN A 160 24.54 9.37 -4.50
CA GLN A 160 25.35 8.88 -5.63
C GLN A 160 24.91 7.50 -6.11
N PHE A 161 24.52 6.61 -5.19
CA PHE A 161 23.94 5.33 -5.55
C PHE A 161 22.64 5.52 -6.32
N SER A 162 21.75 6.39 -5.85
CA SER A 162 20.45 6.60 -6.50
C SER A 162 20.61 7.18 -7.90
N HIS A 163 21.60 8.05 -8.12
CA HIS A 163 21.94 8.55 -9.46
C HIS A 163 22.32 7.43 -10.44
N SER A 164 23.24 6.54 -10.05
CA SER A 164 23.72 5.45 -10.91
C SER A 164 22.69 4.32 -11.07
N TYR A 165 21.95 4.02 -10.01
CA TYR A 165 21.05 2.87 -9.92
C TYR A 165 19.63 3.17 -10.42
N CYS A 166 19.05 4.31 -10.02
CA CYS A 166 17.66 4.62 -10.37
C CYS A 166 17.51 5.19 -11.79
N CYS A 167 18.54 5.80 -12.38
CA CYS A 167 18.42 6.35 -13.73
C CYS A 167 18.89 5.42 -14.84
N GLY A 168 19.93 4.61 -14.62
CA GLY A 168 20.45 3.68 -15.64
C GLY A 168 19.87 2.27 -15.53
N PHE A 169 19.93 1.70 -14.32
CA PHE A 169 19.58 0.30 -14.11
C PHE A 169 18.07 0.07 -13.95
N PHE A 170 17.30 1.05 -13.43
CA PHE A 170 15.85 0.90 -13.29
C PHE A 170 15.14 0.74 -14.64
N GLY A 171 15.48 1.57 -15.65
CA GLY A 171 14.93 1.42 -17.00
C GLY A 171 15.25 0.04 -17.57
N PHE A 172 16.50 -0.39 -17.45
CA PHE A 172 16.94 -1.72 -17.86
C PHE A 172 16.22 -2.86 -17.12
N PHE A 173 16.10 -2.77 -15.80
CA PHE A 173 15.42 -3.77 -14.96
C PHE A 173 13.93 -3.84 -15.29
N TRP A 174 13.31 -2.68 -15.51
CA TRP A 174 11.92 -2.59 -15.92
C TRP A 174 11.70 -3.22 -17.28
N ASP A 175 12.52 -2.86 -18.27
CA ASP A 175 12.47 -3.43 -19.62
C ASP A 175 12.77 -4.94 -19.60
N PHE A 176 13.72 -5.40 -18.80
CA PHE A 176 14.02 -6.83 -18.61
C PHE A 176 12.83 -7.59 -17.99
N CYS A 177 12.09 -6.97 -17.07
CA CYS A 177 10.92 -7.58 -16.46
C CYS A 177 9.69 -7.50 -17.39
N CYS A 178 9.49 -6.40 -18.13
CA CYS A 178 8.23 -6.09 -18.81
C CYS A 178 8.24 -6.27 -20.33
N LEU A 179 9.39 -6.33 -21.01
CA LEU A 179 9.44 -6.60 -22.45
C LEU A 179 9.56 -8.10 -22.72
N GLY A 180 8.48 -8.68 -23.25
CA GLY A 180 8.49 -10.02 -23.81
C GLY A 180 9.04 -10.11 -25.23
N GLU A 181 9.28 -8.99 -25.91
CA GLU A 181 9.47 -9.01 -27.37
C GLU A 181 10.89 -8.76 -27.90
N ASN A 182 11.86 -8.24 -27.13
CA ASN A 182 13.28 -8.23 -27.51
C ASN A 182 14.16 -7.79 -26.32
N PRO A 183 14.62 -8.70 -25.46
CA PRO A 183 15.63 -8.33 -24.47
C PRO A 183 16.93 -7.96 -25.19
N PRO A 184 17.65 -6.90 -24.78
CA PRO A 184 18.96 -6.53 -25.36
C PRO A 184 20.06 -7.59 -25.14
N PHE A 185 19.73 -8.70 -24.48
CA PHE A 185 20.60 -9.84 -24.22
C PHE A 185 19.85 -11.13 -24.53
N SER A 186 20.57 -12.16 -24.98
CA SER A 186 20.09 -13.48 -25.40
C SER A 186 19.46 -14.33 -24.27
N CYS A 187 18.64 -13.74 -23.40
CA CYS A 187 17.89 -14.44 -22.36
C CYS A 187 16.44 -14.60 -22.83
N SER A 188 16.09 -15.80 -23.30
CA SER A 188 14.83 -16.12 -23.98
C SER A 188 13.59 -16.22 -23.06
N ILE A 189 13.60 -15.60 -21.88
CA ILE A 189 12.56 -15.81 -20.86
C ILE A 189 11.92 -14.47 -20.47
N PRO A 190 10.71 -14.16 -20.98
CA PRO A 190 9.87 -13.09 -20.46
C PRO A 190 9.53 -13.39 -18.99
N PHE A 191 10.26 -12.81 -18.05
CA PHE A 191 10.26 -13.23 -16.65
C PHE A 191 8.90 -13.03 -15.96
N PHE A 192 8.14 -12.02 -16.40
CA PHE A 192 6.86 -11.64 -15.80
C PHE A 192 5.65 -12.39 -16.40
N CYS A 193 5.72 -12.76 -17.68
CA CYS A 193 4.65 -13.53 -18.35
C CYS A 193 4.84 -15.05 -18.26
N ALA A 194 6.06 -15.56 -18.11
CA ALA A 194 6.32 -17.01 -18.22
C ALA A 194 6.34 -17.77 -16.87
N HIS A 195 6.54 -17.12 -15.72
CA HIS A 195 6.76 -17.82 -14.45
C HIS A 195 6.00 -17.19 -13.26
N SER A 196 4.71 -17.54 -13.12
CA SER A 196 3.81 -17.11 -12.02
C SER A 196 4.38 -17.28 -10.60
N ARG A 197 5.32 -18.21 -10.38
CA ARG A 197 5.86 -18.48 -9.05
C ARG A 197 6.80 -17.40 -8.50
N PHE A 198 7.34 -16.53 -9.36
CA PHE A 198 8.40 -15.57 -9.00
C PHE A 198 8.07 -14.10 -9.32
N SER A 199 7.00 -13.86 -10.06
CA SER A 199 6.50 -12.52 -10.43
C SER A 199 6.20 -11.63 -9.22
N TRP A 200 5.70 -12.19 -8.10
CA TRP A 200 5.37 -11.40 -6.91
C TRP A 200 6.62 -10.87 -6.21
N GLN A 201 7.74 -11.59 -6.27
CA GLN A 201 9.01 -11.12 -5.71
C GLN A 201 9.55 -9.94 -6.51
N VAL A 202 9.43 -9.99 -7.84
CA VAL A 202 9.79 -8.87 -8.74
C VAL A 202 8.91 -7.66 -8.43
N LEU A 203 7.60 -7.82 -8.30
CA LEU A 203 6.68 -6.75 -7.90
C LEU A 203 7.02 -6.17 -6.52
N SER A 204 7.32 -7.02 -5.53
CA SER A 204 7.77 -6.56 -4.22
C SER A 204 9.06 -5.72 -4.31
N CYS A 205 9.98 -6.05 -5.22
CA CYS A 205 11.17 -5.23 -5.47
C CYS A 205 10.79 -3.89 -6.09
N LEU A 206 9.89 -3.88 -7.08
CA LEU A 206 9.36 -2.66 -7.67
C LEU A 206 8.66 -1.77 -6.64
N VAL A 207 7.94 -2.34 -5.67
CA VAL A 207 7.36 -1.59 -4.54
C VAL A 207 8.45 -0.89 -3.72
N GLN A 208 9.57 -1.56 -3.44
CA GLN A 208 10.69 -0.93 -2.71
C GLN A 208 11.38 0.17 -3.53
N ILE A 209 11.52 -0.04 -4.84
CA ILE A 209 12.14 0.93 -5.75
C ILE A 209 11.24 2.16 -5.92
N ALA A 210 9.93 1.99 -6.10
CA ALA A 210 8.96 3.08 -6.05
C ALA A 210 8.96 3.80 -4.70
N SER A 211 9.39 3.12 -3.63
CA SER A 211 9.47 3.64 -2.26
C SER A 211 10.73 4.48 -1.98
N VAL A 212 11.63 4.68 -2.96
CA VAL A 212 12.87 5.46 -2.76
C VAL A 212 12.57 6.91 -2.39
N ARG A 213 13.29 7.42 -1.39
CA ARG A 213 13.04 8.74 -0.79
C ARG A 213 13.37 9.88 -1.74
N ARG A 214 12.57 10.96 -1.66
CA ARG A 214 12.78 12.19 -2.43
C ARG A 214 14.19 12.79 -2.28
N SER A 215 14.78 12.73 -1.09
CA SER A 215 16.12 13.28 -0.79
C SER A 215 17.25 12.63 -1.58
N LEU A 216 16.99 11.50 -2.22
CA LEU A 216 17.98 10.75 -2.99
C LEU A 216 18.03 11.14 -4.46
N PHE A 217 17.12 12.01 -4.91
CA PHE A 217 17.04 12.46 -6.28
C PHE A 217 17.29 13.97 -6.38
N ASN A 218 17.90 14.41 -7.48
CA ASN A 218 17.70 15.78 -7.94
C ASN A 218 16.35 15.90 -8.68
N ASN A 219 15.90 17.13 -8.93
CA ASN A 219 14.56 17.35 -9.52
C ASN A 219 14.41 16.75 -10.93
N ALA A 220 15.46 16.80 -11.75
CA ALA A 220 15.41 16.30 -13.13
C ALA A 220 15.36 14.76 -13.17
N GLU A 221 16.19 14.10 -12.37
CA GLU A 221 16.23 12.64 -12.27
C GLU A 221 14.97 12.09 -11.65
N ARG A 222 14.41 12.78 -10.66
CA ARG A 222 13.14 12.40 -10.05
C ARG A 222 12.01 12.38 -11.06
N ALA A 223 11.94 13.38 -11.94
CA ALA A 223 10.95 13.44 -13.00
C ALA A 223 11.14 12.31 -14.02
N LYS A 224 12.38 12.06 -14.46
CA LYS A 224 12.71 10.93 -15.35
C LYS A 224 12.32 9.59 -14.73
N PHE A 225 12.70 9.36 -13.47
CA PHE A 225 12.38 8.13 -12.75
C PHE A 225 10.88 7.93 -12.61
N LEU A 226 10.13 8.99 -12.26
CA LEU A 226 8.67 8.94 -12.18
C LEU A 226 8.05 8.58 -13.54
N SER A 227 8.55 9.14 -14.64
CA SER A 227 8.06 8.83 -15.99
C SER A 227 8.21 7.33 -16.31
N HIS A 228 9.39 6.74 -16.06
CA HIS A 228 9.60 5.29 -16.27
C HIS A 228 8.71 4.44 -15.34
N LEU A 229 8.52 4.86 -14.09
CA LEU A 229 7.66 4.14 -13.15
C LEU A 229 6.20 4.14 -13.59
N VAL A 230 5.69 5.28 -14.07
CA VAL A 230 4.32 5.44 -14.57
C VAL A 230 4.12 4.66 -15.88
N ASP A 231 5.08 4.72 -16.81
CA ASP A 231 5.06 3.92 -18.04
C ASP A 231 5.04 2.42 -17.71
N GLY A 232 5.79 2.02 -16.70
CA GLY A 232 5.78 0.67 -16.23
C GLY A 232 4.44 0.19 -15.70
N VAL A 233 3.82 0.98 -14.81
CA VAL A 233 2.48 0.71 -14.31
C VAL A 233 1.47 0.61 -15.46
N LYS A 234 1.59 1.47 -16.47
CA LYS A 234 0.76 1.40 -17.69
C LYS A 234 0.85 0.03 -18.37
N ARG A 235 2.07 -0.44 -18.68
CA ARG A 235 2.29 -1.72 -19.38
C ARG A 235 1.71 -2.93 -18.63
N ILE A 236 1.78 -2.93 -17.29
CA ILE A 236 1.18 -3.98 -16.46
C ILE A 236 -0.35 -3.93 -16.52
N LEU A 237 -0.94 -2.73 -16.51
CA LEU A 237 -2.39 -2.55 -16.62
C LEU A 237 -2.93 -2.92 -18.00
N GLU A 238 -2.15 -2.72 -19.06
CA GLU A 238 -2.50 -3.15 -20.43
C GLU A 238 -2.46 -4.67 -20.60
N ASN A 239 -1.66 -5.39 -19.80
CA ASN A 239 -1.51 -6.85 -19.86
C ASN A 239 -1.86 -7.53 -18.53
N PRO A 240 -3.15 -7.60 -18.16
CA PRO A 240 -3.58 -8.05 -16.84
C PRO A 240 -3.39 -9.55 -16.57
N GLN A 241 -2.93 -10.35 -17.54
CA GLN A 241 -2.71 -11.80 -17.38
C GLN A 241 -1.75 -12.13 -16.23
N SER A 242 -0.77 -11.26 -15.96
CA SER A 242 0.15 -11.44 -14.83
C SER A 242 -0.51 -11.22 -13.46
N LEU A 243 -1.66 -10.55 -13.41
CA LEU A 243 -2.37 -10.20 -12.17
C LEU A 243 -3.42 -11.24 -11.76
N SER A 244 -3.51 -12.39 -12.45
CA SER A 244 -4.40 -13.48 -12.06
C SER A 244 -3.98 -14.18 -10.76
N ASP A 245 -2.70 -14.11 -10.38
CA ASP A 245 -2.21 -14.63 -9.09
C ASP A 245 -2.50 -13.63 -7.95
N PRO A 246 -3.17 -14.04 -6.86
CA PRO A 246 -3.45 -13.19 -5.71
C PRO A 246 -2.21 -12.48 -5.13
N ASN A 247 -1.03 -13.11 -5.15
CA ASN A 247 0.20 -12.50 -4.62
C ASN A 247 0.70 -11.37 -5.53
N ASN A 248 0.67 -11.58 -6.85
CA ASN A 248 1.02 -10.54 -7.82
C ASN A 248 0.05 -9.37 -7.73
N TYR A 249 -1.24 -9.68 -7.69
CA TYR A 249 -2.29 -8.69 -7.53
C TYR A 249 -2.08 -7.84 -6.27
N HIS A 250 -1.80 -8.47 -5.13
CA HIS A 250 -1.54 -7.78 -3.87
C HIS A 250 -0.32 -6.85 -3.95
N GLU A 251 0.82 -7.34 -4.45
CA GLU A 251 2.02 -6.51 -4.59
C GLU A 251 1.84 -5.38 -5.60
N PHE A 252 1.04 -5.59 -6.64
CA PHE A 252 0.69 -4.54 -7.59
C PHE A 252 -0.21 -3.46 -6.97
N CYS A 253 -1.22 -3.82 -6.17
CA CYS A 253 -2.00 -2.85 -5.40
C CYS A 253 -1.10 -2.05 -4.43
N ARG A 254 -0.12 -2.70 -3.79
CA ARG A 254 0.89 -2.03 -2.95
C ARG A 254 1.72 -1.04 -3.77
N LEU A 255 2.13 -1.40 -4.99
CA LEU A 255 2.89 -0.53 -5.89
C LEU A 255 2.10 0.72 -6.25
N LEU A 256 0.83 0.56 -6.63
CA LEU A 256 -0.07 1.67 -6.95
C LEU A 256 -0.21 2.63 -5.76
N ALA A 257 -0.40 2.13 -4.54
CA ALA A 257 -0.46 2.97 -3.34
C ALA A 257 0.83 3.77 -3.08
N ARG A 258 2.00 3.29 -3.52
CA ARG A 258 3.28 4.00 -3.36
C ARG A 258 3.41 5.19 -4.29
N LEU A 259 2.80 5.18 -5.47
CA LEU A 259 2.85 6.31 -6.42
C LEU A 259 2.45 7.62 -5.73
N LYS A 260 1.29 7.65 -5.08
CA LYS A 260 0.82 8.87 -4.40
C LYS A 260 1.47 9.13 -3.04
N SER A 261 1.95 8.07 -2.37
CA SER A 261 2.64 8.23 -1.07
C SER A 261 4.00 8.93 -1.24
N ASN A 262 4.65 8.68 -2.37
CA ASN A 262 6.01 9.14 -2.62
C ASN A 262 6.09 10.33 -3.58
N TYR A 263 5.11 10.50 -4.47
CA TYR A 263 5.05 11.58 -5.45
C TYR A 263 3.82 12.44 -5.23
N GLN A 264 4.02 13.75 -5.29
CA GLN A 264 2.91 14.69 -5.17
C GLN A 264 2.04 14.62 -6.43
N LEU A 265 0.73 14.91 -6.31
CA LEU A 265 -0.18 14.91 -7.46
C LEU A 265 0.29 15.88 -8.56
N GLY A 266 0.83 17.04 -8.18
CA GLY A 266 1.41 18.00 -9.12
C GLY A 266 2.68 17.51 -9.84
N GLU A 267 3.34 16.44 -9.38
CA GLU A 267 4.42 15.76 -10.11
C GLU A 267 3.87 14.69 -11.07
N LEU A 268 2.81 14.00 -10.66
CA LEU A 268 2.17 12.94 -11.44
C LEU A 268 1.50 13.48 -12.71
N VAL A 269 0.76 14.59 -12.61
CA VAL A 269 0.04 15.18 -13.75
C VAL A 269 0.96 15.64 -14.88
N LYS A 270 2.23 15.94 -14.57
CA LYS A 270 3.27 16.39 -15.51
C LYS A 270 3.89 15.27 -16.33
N VAL A 271 3.56 14.03 -16.03
CA VAL A 271 4.03 12.88 -16.80
C VAL A 271 3.19 12.79 -18.07
N GLU A 272 3.84 12.71 -19.23
CA GLU A 272 3.17 12.75 -20.55
C GLU A 272 2.03 11.73 -20.68
N ASN A 273 2.20 10.51 -20.16
CA ASN A 273 1.21 9.43 -20.24
C ASN A 273 0.20 9.43 -19.07
N TYR A 274 0.24 10.40 -18.15
CA TYR A 274 -0.63 10.43 -16.97
C TYR A 274 -2.11 10.24 -17.30
N PRO A 275 -2.71 10.91 -18.32
CA PRO A 275 -4.13 10.80 -18.58
C PRO A 275 -4.61 9.37 -18.87
N GLU A 276 -3.78 8.62 -19.59
CA GLU A 276 -4.07 7.23 -19.91
C GLU A 276 -3.87 6.32 -18.70
N VAL A 277 -2.81 6.54 -17.92
CA VAL A 277 -2.52 5.71 -16.75
C VAL A 277 -3.59 5.88 -15.68
N ILE A 278 -4.03 7.10 -15.38
CA ILE A 278 -5.07 7.30 -14.35
C ILE A 278 -6.40 6.66 -14.76
N ARG A 279 -6.74 6.66 -16.05
CA ARG A 279 -7.89 5.95 -16.60
C ARG A 279 -7.77 4.43 -16.40
N LEU A 280 -6.61 3.86 -16.71
CA LEU A 280 -6.36 2.44 -16.51
C LEU A 280 -6.40 2.05 -15.03
N ILE A 281 -5.84 2.88 -14.14
CA ILE A 281 -5.92 2.68 -12.68
C ILE A 281 -7.37 2.75 -12.20
N ALA A 282 -8.19 3.67 -12.72
CA ALA A 282 -9.61 3.77 -12.40
C ALA A 282 -10.37 2.50 -12.81
N ASN A 283 -10.23 2.08 -14.07
CA ASN A 283 -10.86 0.86 -14.59
C ASN A 283 -10.44 -0.39 -13.78
N PHE A 284 -9.15 -0.50 -13.49
CA PHE A 284 -8.62 -1.57 -12.65
C PHE A 284 -9.23 -1.53 -11.25
N THR A 285 -9.29 -0.36 -10.61
CA THR A 285 -9.88 -0.20 -9.28
C THR A 285 -11.35 -0.56 -9.25
N VAL A 286 -12.14 -0.10 -10.23
CA VAL A 286 -13.58 -0.43 -10.33
C VAL A 286 -13.78 -1.94 -10.44
N THR A 287 -13.04 -2.60 -11.32
CA THR A 287 -13.10 -4.07 -11.50
C THR A 287 -12.67 -4.80 -10.22
N SER A 288 -11.64 -4.30 -9.55
CA SER A 288 -11.09 -4.82 -8.30
C SER A 288 -12.06 -4.74 -7.13
N LEU A 289 -12.85 -3.66 -7.05
CA LEU A 289 -13.85 -3.46 -6.01
C LEU A 289 -15.07 -4.38 -6.22
N GLN A 290 -15.46 -4.62 -7.47
CA GLN A 290 -16.53 -5.57 -7.80
C GLN A 290 -16.16 -7.01 -7.43
N HIS A 291 -14.87 -7.37 -7.51
CA HIS A 291 -14.36 -8.71 -7.20
C HIS A 291 -13.54 -8.71 -5.90
N TRP A 292 -14.03 -8.03 -4.86
CA TRP A 292 -13.29 -7.82 -3.60
C TRP A 292 -12.98 -9.13 -2.85
N GLU A 293 -13.77 -10.19 -3.03
CA GLU A 293 -13.63 -11.49 -2.37
C GLU A 293 -12.27 -12.16 -2.65
N PHE A 294 -11.66 -11.87 -3.80
CA PHE A 294 -10.39 -12.47 -4.19
C PHE A 294 -9.20 -11.95 -3.36
N ALA A 295 -9.26 -10.71 -2.84
CA ALA A 295 -8.16 -10.13 -2.07
C ALA A 295 -8.62 -8.94 -1.19
N PRO A 296 -9.28 -9.19 -0.04
CA PRO A 296 -9.86 -8.14 0.80
C PRO A 296 -8.81 -7.17 1.36
N ASN A 297 -7.60 -7.66 1.69
CA ASN A 297 -6.51 -6.83 2.19
C ASN A 297 -5.93 -5.88 1.12
N SER A 298 -6.08 -6.23 -0.16
CA SER A 298 -5.54 -5.43 -1.27
C SER A 298 -6.39 -4.18 -1.56
N VAL A 299 -7.70 -4.27 -1.30
CA VAL A 299 -8.66 -3.17 -1.49
C VAL A 299 -8.25 -1.93 -0.70
N HIS A 300 -7.72 -2.12 0.52
CA HIS A 300 -7.24 -1.02 1.35
C HIS A 300 -6.15 -0.17 0.67
N TYR A 301 -5.25 -0.78 -0.11
CA TYR A 301 -4.21 -0.04 -0.83
C TYR A 301 -4.78 0.81 -1.97
N LEU A 302 -5.79 0.29 -2.69
CA LEU A 302 -6.47 1.01 -3.75
C LEU A 302 -7.27 2.19 -3.17
N LEU A 303 -8.06 1.96 -2.13
CA LEU A 303 -8.79 3.04 -1.45
C LEU A 303 -7.82 4.07 -0.85
N SER A 304 -6.70 3.64 -0.27
CA SER A 304 -5.67 4.56 0.23
C SER A 304 -5.05 5.43 -0.87
N LEU A 305 -4.84 4.87 -2.07
CA LEU A 305 -4.38 5.63 -3.23
C LEU A 305 -5.38 6.73 -3.58
N TRP A 306 -6.65 6.37 -3.80
CA TRP A 306 -7.70 7.31 -4.18
C TRP A 306 -7.98 8.35 -3.10
N GLN A 307 -8.00 7.96 -1.83
CA GLN A 307 -8.14 8.86 -0.69
C GLN A 307 -7.05 9.93 -0.70
N ARG A 308 -5.77 9.52 -0.86
CA ARG A 308 -4.65 10.47 -0.88
C ARG A 308 -4.63 11.32 -2.15
N LEU A 309 -5.15 10.84 -3.28
CA LEU A 309 -5.31 11.60 -4.51
C LEU A 309 -6.38 12.69 -4.33
N ALA A 310 -7.59 12.30 -3.90
CA ALA A 310 -8.70 13.20 -3.61
C ALA A 310 -8.32 14.27 -2.58
N ALA A 311 -7.71 13.88 -1.45
CA ALA A 311 -7.26 14.81 -0.42
C ALA A 311 -6.20 15.82 -0.91
N SER A 312 -5.51 15.52 -2.02
CA SER A 312 -4.51 16.44 -2.58
C SER A 312 -5.07 17.44 -3.59
N VAL A 313 -6.26 17.21 -4.14
CA VAL A 313 -6.90 18.07 -5.16
C VAL A 313 -6.90 19.55 -4.76
N PRO A 314 -7.31 19.95 -3.55
CA PRO A 314 -7.37 21.37 -3.16
C PRO A 314 -6.01 22.08 -3.12
N TYR A 315 -4.91 21.31 -3.09
CA TYR A 315 -3.55 21.83 -2.95
C TYR A 315 -2.77 21.80 -4.27
N VAL A 316 -3.34 21.26 -5.34
CA VAL A 316 -2.66 21.19 -6.64
C VAL A 316 -2.70 22.57 -7.31
N LYS A 317 -1.52 23.11 -7.58
CA LYS A 317 -1.32 24.35 -8.35
C LYS A 317 -0.90 24.10 -9.80
N ALA A 318 -1.02 22.85 -10.27
CA ALA A 318 -0.62 22.47 -11.62
C ALA A 318 -1.64 23.01 -12.65
N THR A 319 -1.15 23.39 -13.82
CA THR A 319 -1.98 23.84 -14.96
C THR A 319 -2.65 22.69 -15.69
N GLU A 320 -2.14 21.47 -15.52
CA GLU A 320 -2.62 20.27 -16.21
C GLU A 320 -3.81 19.63 -15.48
N PRO A 321 -4.78 19.05 -16.22
CA PRO A 321 -5.97 18.46 -15.63
C PRO A 321 -5.63 17.17 -14.86
N HIS A 322 -6.02 17.10 -13.59
CA HIS A 322 -5.82 15.89 -12.78
C HIS A 322 -6.82 14.77 -13.10
N MET A 323 -7.95 15.07 -13.73
CA MET A 323 -9.05 14.14 -14.09
C MET A 323 -9.69 13.33 -12.93
N LEU A 324 -9.32 13.61 -11.69
CA LEU A 324 -9.90 12.97 -10.50
C LEU A 324 -11.41 13.23 -10.34
N GLU A 325 -11.93 14.34 -10.85
CA GLU A 325 -13.37 14.68 -10.83
C GLU A 325 -14.20 13.74 -11.73
N THR A 326 -13.56 13.10 -12.70
CA THR A 326 -14.19 12.11 -13.59
C THR A 326 -14.19 10.72 -12.97
N TYR A 327 -13.07 10.30 -12.39
CA TYR A 327 -12.90 8.91 -11.94
C TYR A 327 -13.24 8.66 -10.47
N THR A 328 -13.15 9.66 -9.58
CA THR A 328 -13.52 9.47 -8.16
C THR A 328 -15.00 9.09 -7.97
N PRO A 329 -15.98 9.63 -8.75
CA PRO A 329 -17.37 9.17 -8.69
C PRO A 329 -17.54 7.72 -9.14
N GLU A 330 -16.81 7.27 -10.17
CA GLU A 330 -16.87 5.89 -10.66
C GLU A 330 -16.37 4.90 -9.61
N VAL A 331 -15.24 5.20 -8.97
CA VAL A 331 -14.67 4.38 -7.88
C VAL A 331 -15.61 4.35 -6.67
N THR A 332 -16.18 5.51 -6.31
CA THR A 332 -17.14 5.64 -5.20
C THR A 332 -18.39 4.80 -5.47
N LYS A 333 -18.94 4.90 -6.69
CA LYS A 333 -20.09 4.11 -7.12
C LYS A 333 -19.80 2.62 -7.05
N ALA A 334 -18.68 2.17 -7.62
CA ALA A 334 -18.30 0.76 -7.63
C ALA A 334 -18.14 0.19 -6.21
N TYR A 335 -17.53 0.96 -5.30
CA TYR A 335 -17.42 0.57 -3.89
C TYR A 335 -18.80 0.41 -3.26
N ILE A 336 -19.67 1.43 -3.35
CA ILE A 336 -21.00 1.41 -2.74
C ILE A 336 -21.80 0.21 -3.28
N THR A 337 -21.88 0.05 -4.60
CA THR A 337 -22.66 -1.05 -5.20
C THR A 337 -22.14 -2.42 -4.79
N SER A 338 -20.80 -2.61 -4.74
CA SER A 338 -20.21 -3.89 -4.31
C SER A 338 -20.54 -4.25 -2.87
N ARG A 339 -20.70 -3.26 -1.99
CA ARG A 339 -21.03 -3.48 -0.57
C ARG A 339 -22.51 -3.75 -0.35
N LEU A 340 -23.40 -3.14 -1.14
CA LEU A 340 -24.85 -3.40 -1.08
C LEU A 340 -25.23 -4.82 -1.50
N GLU A 341 -24.36 -5.51 -2.25
CA GLU A 341 -24.54 -6.91 -2.62
C GLU A 341 -23.96 -7.88 -1.57
N SER A 342 -23.15 -7.38 -0.63
CA SER A 342 -22.55 -8.17 0.45
C SER A 342 -23.37 -8.10 1.75
N ASP A 343 -23.40 -9.18 2.52
CA ASP A 343 -23.96 -9.16 3.88
C ASP A 343 -23.17 -8.14 4.73
N PRO A 344 -23.82 -7.20 5.47
CA PRO A 344 -23.12 -6.35 6.43
C PRO A 344 -22.48 -7.20 7.53
N LEU A 345 -21.15 -7.13 7.62
CA LEU A 345 -20.32 -8.17 8.25
C LEU A 345 -19.58 -7.75 9.52
N GLU A 346 -19.12 -8.80 10.21
CA GLU A 346 -18.70 -8.96 11.60
C GLU A 346 -17.44 -8.18 12.05
N ASP A 347 -16.65 -7.61 11.14
CA ASP A 347 -15.43 -6.84 11.45
C ASP A 347 -15.65 -5.33 11.27
N THR A 348 -16.28 -4.72 12.28
CA THR A 348 -16.59 -3.28 12.32
C THR A 348 -15.33 -2.41 12.19
N GLY A 349 -14.15 -2.87 12.63
CA GLY A 349 -12.92 -2.10 12.62
C GLY A 349 -12.35 -1.89 11.21
N LEU A 350 -12.28 -2.97 10.43
CA LEU A 350 -11.85 -2.88 9.02
C LEU A 350 -12.83 -2.06 8.18
N VAL A 351 -14.13 -2.24 8.41
CA VAL A 351 -15.18 -1.49 7.71
C VAL A 351 -15.06 0.00 7.99
N GLN A 352 -14.91 0.40 9.26
CA GLN A 352 -14.74 1.80 9.60
C GLN A 352 -13.52 2.43 8.90
N GLN A 353 -12.40 1.70 8.85
CA GLN A 353 -11.21 2.18 8.14
C GLN A 353 -11.47 2.39 6.64
N GLN A 354 -12.20 1.48 5.98
CA GLN A 354 -12.54 1.63 4.56
C GLN A 354 -13.53 2.77 4.34
N LEU A 355 -14.50 2.94 5.23
CA LEU A 355 -15.48 4.03 5.18
C LEU A 355 -14.82 5.41 5.39
N ASP A 356 -13.82 5.51 6.27
CA ASP A 356 -13.02 6.73 6.44
C ASP A 356 -12.22 7.08 5.18
N GLN A 357 -11.76 6.07 4.42
CA GLN A 357 -11.12 6.29 3.13
C GLN A 357 -12.13 6.73 2.08
N LEU A 358 -13.28 6.04 2.00
CA LEU A 358 -14.37 6.34 1.08
C LEU A 358 -14.92 7.75 1.29
N SER A 359 -15.09 8.20 2.54
CA SER A 359 -15.64 9.51 2.85
C SER A 359 -14.84 10.65 2.23
N THR A 360 -13.50 10.52 2.22
CA THR A 360 -12.62 11.49 1.57
C THR A 360 -12.73 11.44 0.04
N ILE A 361 -12.87 10.23 -0.53
CA ILE A 361 -13.01 10.03 -1.98
C ILE A 361 -14.34 10.61 -2.48
N GLY A 362 -15.45 10.25 -1.83
CA GLY A 362 -16.79 10.72 -2.20
C GLY A 362 -16.96 12.23 -2.04
N ARG A 363 -16.29 12.84 -1.06
CA ARG A 363 -16.28 14.32 -0.90
C ARG A 363 -15.47 15.06 -1.96
N CYS A 364 -14.68 14.38 -2.79
CA CYS A 364 -14.03 15.01 -3.94
C CYS A 364 -15.06 15.54 -4.94
N GLU A 365 -16.13 14.77 -5.17
CA GLU A 365 -17.23 15.09 -6.08
C GLU A 365 -18.55 14.87 -5.33
N TYR A 366 -18.78 15.74 -4.36
CA TYR A 366 -19.76 15.48 -3.32
C TYR A 366 -21.21 15.45 -3.85
N GLU A 367 -21.54 16.32 -4.79
CA GLU A 367 -22.86 16.38 -5.42
C GLU A 367 -23.25 15.04 -6.08
N LYS A 368 -22.34 14.48 -6.90
CA LYS A 368 -22.56 13.18 -7.56
C LYS A 368 -22.69 12.04 -6.54
N THR A 369 -21.89 12.10 -5.47
CA THR A 369 -21.93 11.09 -4.40
C THR A 369 -23.26 11.15 -3.64
N CYS A 370 -23.72 12.34 -3.26
CA CYS A 370 -25.00 12.54 -2.60
C CYS A 370 -26.17 12.07 -3.47
N ALA A 371 -26.19 12.47 -4.75
CA ALA A 371 -27.24 12.05 -5.69
C ALA A 371 -27.33 10.53 -5.80
N LEU A 372 -26.19 9.83 -5.87
CA LEU A 372 -26.14 8.37 -5.88
C LEU A 372 -26.67 7.76 -4.57
N LEU A 373 -26.24 8.28 -3.41
CA LEU A 373 -26.69 7.79 -2.10
C LEU A 373 -28.18 7.99 -1.91
N VAL A 374 -28.71 9.15 -2.29
CA VAL A 374 -30.15 9.46 -2.30
C VAL A 374 -30.91 8.44 -3.15
N GLN A 375 -30.47 8.22 -4.39
CA GLN A 375 -31.14 7.28 -5.29
C GLN A 375 -31.16 5.85 -4.72
N LEU A 376 -30.03 5.35 -4.23
CA LEU A 376 -29.93 3.99 -3.70
C LEU A 376 -30.70 3.81 -2.38
N PHE A 377 -30.72 4.86 -1.55
CA PHE A 377 -31.48 4.86 -0.30
C PHE A 377 -32.97 4.85 -0.55
N ASP A 378 -33.47 5.75 -1.39
CA ASP A 378 -34.90 5.84 -1.69
C ASP A 378 -35.39 4.54 -2.33
N GLN A 379 -34.61 3.95 -3.25
CA GLN A 379 -34.93 2.65 -3.85
C GLN A 379 -34.99 1.51 -2.82
N SER A 380 -34.00 1.44 -1.92
CA SER A 380 -33.93 0.39 -0.90
C SER A 380 -35.02 0.55 0.17
N ALA A 381 -35.29 1.79 0.59
CA ALA A 381 -36.33 2.12 1.57
C ALA A 381 -37.73 1.84 1.02
N GLN A 382 -38.01 2.20 -0.23
CA GLN A 382 -39.28 1.89 -0.88
C GLN A 382 -39.49 0.38 -1.01
N SER A 383 -38.48 -0.35 -1.49
CA SER A 383 -38.55 -1.82 -1.61
C SER A 383 -38.80 -2.49 -0.26
N TYR A 384 -38.15 -1.99 0.79
CA TYR A 384 -38.38 -2.46 2.16
C TYR A 384 -39.81 -2.18 2.61
N GLN A 385 -40.34 -0.96 2.44
CA GLN A 385 -41.73 -0.62 2.79
C GLN A 385 -42.77 -1.48 2.05
N GLU A 386 -42.56 -1.75 0.76
CA GLU A 386 -43.43 -2.62 -0.03
C GLU A 386 -43.43 -4.07 0.50
N LEU A 387 -42.26 -4.58 0.88
CA LEU A 387 -42.15 -5.90 1.52
C LEU A 387 -42.83 -5.93 2.90
N LEU A 388 -42.80 -4.84 3.66
CA LEU A 388 -43.50 -4.76 4.95
C LEU A 388 -45.02 -4.82 4.82
N GLN A 389 -45.57 -4.27 3.75
CA GLN A 389 -47.01 -4.26 3.48
C GLN A 389 -47.49 -5.57 2.85
N SER A 390 -46.57 -6.38 2.31
CA SER A 390 -46.88 -7.65 1.65
C SER A 390 -47.02 -8.79 2.67
N ALA A 391 -48.22 -9.38 2.74
CA ALA A 391 -48.52 -10.51 3.62
C ALA A 391 -47.76 -11.82 3.26
N SER A 392 -47.08 -11.86 2.11
CA SER A 392 -46.30 -13.01 1.64
C SER A 392 -44.79 -12.72 1.52
N ALA A 393 -44.29 -11.67 2.18
CA ALA A 393 -42.87 -11.31 2.10
C ALA A 393 -41.99 -12.43 2.66
N SER A 394 -40.95 -12.79 1.90
CA SER A 394 -39.99 -13.77 2.39
C SER A 394 -39.09 -13.12 3.46
N PRO A 395 -38.81 -13.83 4.58
CA PRO A 395 -37.87 -13.31 5.59
C PRO A 395 -36.48 -13.02 5.04
N MET A 396 -36.09 -13.72 3.97
CA MET A 396 -34.80 -13.56 3.31
C MET A 396 -34.71 -12.24 2.53
N ASP A 397 -35.78 -11.87 1.81
CA ASP A 397 -35.82 -10.59 1.07
C ASP A 397 -35.82 -9.39 2.02
N LEU A 398 -36.50 -9.51 3.16
CA LEU A 398 -36.46 -8.51 4.24
C LEU A 398 -35.04 -8.35 4.79
N ALA A 399 -34.36 -9.45 5.12
CA ALA A 399 -32.99 -9.41 5.62
C ALA A 399 -32.01 -8.78 4.60
N VAL A 400 -32.19 -9.05 3.30
CA VAL A 400 -31.38 -8.43 2.23
C VAL A 400 -31.58 -6.91 2.18
N GLN A 401 -32.83 -6.42 2.25
CA GLN A 401 -33.09 -4.98 2.25
C GLN A 401 -32.60 -4.31 3.53
N GLU A 402 -32.79 -4.93 4.69
CA GLU A 402 -32.23 -4.43 5.96
C GLU A 402 -30.70 -4.36 5.90
N GLY A 403 -30.05 -5.34 5.27
CA GLY A 403 -28.61 -5.33 5.06
C GLY A 403 -28.13 -4.19 4.15
N ARG A 404 -28.86 -3.93 3.06
CA ARG A 404 -28.60 -2.78 2.16
C ARG A 404 -28.75 -1.45 2.88
N LEU A 405 -29.84 -1.28 3.62
CA LEU A 405 -30.10 -0.06 4.40
C LEU A 405 -29.02 0.14 5.48
N THR A 406 -28.58 -0.93 6.14
CA THR A 406 -27.48 -0.90 7.10
C THR A 406 -26.19 -0.34 6.48
N TRP A 407 -25.79 -0.86 5.31
CA TRP A 407 -24.63 -0.34 4.58
C TRP A 407 -24.79 1.13 4.19
N LEU A 408 -25.97 1.52 3.70
CA LEU A 408 -26.24 2.91 3.33
C LEU A 408 -26.16 3.85 4.52
N VAL A 409 -26.70 3.47 5.68
CA VAL A 409 -26.61 4.28 6.91
C VAL A 409 -25.14 4.44 7.35
N TYR A 410 -24.36 3.37 7.35
CA TYR A 410 -22.92 3.45 7.62
C TYR A 410 -22.18 4.37 6.65
N ILE A 411 -22.44 4.24 5.35
CA ILE A 411 -21.79 5.05 4.31
C ILE A 411 -22.20 6.52 4.43
N ILE A 412 -23.48 6.83 4.63
CA ILE A 412 -23.97 8.19 4.86
C ILE A 412 -23.31 8.80 6.10
N GLY A 413 -23.28 8.06 7.21
CA GLY A 413 -22.62 8.49 8.44
C GLY A 413 -21.14 8.81 8.23
N ALA A 414 -20.41 7.93 7.56
CA ALA A 414 -18.99 8.12 7.27
C ALA A 414 -18.74 9.31 6.32
N VAL A 415 -19.54 9.47 5.27
CA VAL A 415 -19.41 10.57 4.32
C VAL A 415 -19.71 11.91 5.00
N ILE A 416 -20.71 11.99 5.89
CA ILE A 416 -20.95 13.17 6.74
C ILE A 416 -19.74 13.41 7.67
N GLY A 417 -19.27 12.37 8.36
CA GLY A 417 -18.14 12.41 9.28
C GLY A 417 -16.78 12.77 8.64
N GLY A 418 -16.62 12.51 7.34
CA GLY A 418 -15.41 12.84 6.56
C GLY A 418 -15.24 14.32 6.22
N ARG A 419 -16.13 15.19 6.74
CA ARG A 419 -16.06 16.63 6.52
C ARG A 419 -14.78 17.23 7.15
N VAL A 420 -14.04 18.00 6.36
CA VAL A 420 -12.90 18.80 6.86
C VAL A 420 -13.42 20.14 7.37
N SER A 421 -13.12 20.50 8.63
CA SER A 421 -13.69 21.65 9.35
C SER A 421 -13.58 23.01 8.66
N PHE A 422 -12.69 23.16 7.67
CA PHE A 422 -12.42 24.42 6.97
C PHE A 422 -13.10 24.57 5.60
N ALA A 423 -13.81 23.55 5.11
CA ALA A 423 -14.36 23.50 3.74
C ALA A 423 -15.89 23.64 3.66
N SER A 424 -16.57 24.14 4.71
CA SER A 424 -18.03 24.21 4.76
C SER A 424 -18.60 25.27 3.82
N THR A 425 -19.38 24.84 2.82
CA THR A 425 -20.23 25.69 1.97
C THR A 425 -21.71 25.43 2.28
N ASP A 426 -22.57 26.44 2.15
CA ASP A 426 -24.03 26.30 2.38
C ASP A 426 -24.66 25.17 1.53
N GLU A 427 -24.13 24.91 0.33
CA GLU A 427 -24.56 23.81 -0.56
C GLU A 427 -24.26 22.41 0.02
N GLN A 428 -23.08 22.24 0.62
CA GLN A 428 -22.71 21.00 1.30
C GLN A 428 -23.54 20.75 2.56
N ASP A 429 -23.92 21.80 3.28
CA ASP A 429 -24.85 21.70 4.40
C ASP A 429 -26.25 21.28 3.93
N ALA A 430 -26.74 21.81 2.81
CA ALA A 430 -28.02 21.41 2.25
C ALA A 430 -28.02 19.91 1.86
N MET A 431 -26.96 19.44 1.19
CA MET A 431 -26.80 18.03 0.83
C MET A 431 -26.71 17.10 2.05
N ASP A 432 -25.92 17.47 3.07
CA ASP A 432 -25.85 16.70 4.32
C ASP A 432 -27.23 16.64 4.99
N GLY A 433 -27.98 17.75 5.01
CA GLY A 433 -29.35 17.79 5.54
C GLY A 433 -30.29 16.83 4.82
N GLU A 434 -30.20 16.72 3.49
CA GLU A 434 -31.02 15.82 2.69
C GLU A 434 -30.77 14.34 3.03
N LEU A 435 -29.50 13.97 3.24
CA LEU A 435 -29.11 12.61 3.64
C LEU A 435 -29.52 12.30 5.08
N VAL A 436 -29.32 13.25 6.01
CA VAL A 436 -29.73 13.12 7.41
C VAL A 436 -31.24 12.91 7.51
N CYS A 437 -32.04 13.66 6.75
CA CYS A 437 -33.51 13.51 6.76
C CYS A 437 -33.94 12.07 6.43
N ARG A 438 -33.32 11.44 5.44
CA ARG A 438 -33.62 10.06 5.02
C ARG A 438 -33.28 9.03 6.10
N VAL A 439 -32.12 9.18 6.74
CA VAL A 439 -31.72 8.30 7.85
C VAL A 439 -32.70 8.43 9.02
N LEU A 440 -33.11 9.64 9.38
CA LEU A 440 -34.08 9.88 10.45
C LEU A 440 -35.49 9.35 10.10
N GLN A 441 -35.90 9.47 8.84
CA GLN A 441 -37.16 8.86 8.37
C GLN A 441 -37.13 7.33 8.46
N LEU A 442 -36.00 6.71 8.11
CA LEU A 442 -35.82 5.27 8.27
C LEU A 442 -35.87 4.84 9.73
N MET A 443 -35.27 5.60 10.65
CA MET A 443 -35.33 5.34 12.09
C MET A 443 -36.77 5.27 12.60
N ASN A 444 -37.63 6.21 12.20
CA ASN A 444 -39.05 6.17 12.58
C ASN A 444 -39.77 4.91 12.06
N LEU A 445 -39.40 4.43 10.86
CA LEU A 445 -39.95 3.20 10.28
C LEU A 445 -39.48 1.96 11.05
N THR A 446 -38.22 1.90 11.47
CA THR A 446 -37.65 0.78 12.23
C THR A 446 -38.10 0.76 13.69
N ASP A 447 -38.22 1.94 14.33
CA ASP A 447 -38.67 2.08 15.72
C ASP A 447 -40.09 1.53 15.92
N SER A 448 -40.97 1.75 14.93
CA SER A 448 -42.32 1.20 14.93
C SER A 448 -42.35 -0.34 14.97
N ARG A 449 -41.24 -1.00 14.59
CA ARG A 449 -41.08 -2.46 14.54
C ARG A 449 -40.23 -3.05 15.66
N LEU A 450 -39.58 -2.24 16.51
CA LEU A 450 -38.74 -2.70 17.63
C LEU A 450 -39.47 -3.71 18.54
N ALA A 451 -40.79 -3.59 18.68
CA ALA A 451 -41.60 -4.48 19.49
C ALA A 451 -41.85 -5.88 18.86
N GLN A 452 -41.59 -6.06 17.56
CA GLN A 452 -41.96 -7.27 16.80
C GLN A 452 -40.77 -7.94 16.11
N ALA A 453 -39.85 -7.17 15.51
CA ALA A 453 -38.69 -7.67 14.79
C ALA A 453 -37.64 -6.54 14.64
N GLY A 454 -36.66 -6.49 15.54
CA GLY A 454 -35.53 -5.56 15.47
C GLY A 454 -34.33 -6.17 14.75
N ASN A 455 -33.59 -5.36 13.99
CA ASN A 455 -32.33 -5.76 13.36
C ASN A 455 -31.15 -5.06 14.07
N GLU A 456 -30.38 -5.82 14.84
CA GLU A 456 -29.23 -5.31 15.61
C GLU A 456 -28.19 -4.61 14.72
N LYS A 457 -27.95 -5.10 13.50
CA LYS A 457 -26.95 -4.51 12.59
C LYS A 457 -27.36 -3.10 12.17
N LEU A 458 -28.65 -2.88 11.93
CA LEU A 458 -29.19 -1.58 11.54
C LEU A 458 -29.15 -0.58 12.71
N GLU A 459 -29.46 -1.02 13.93
CA GLU A 459 -29.32 -0.21 15.15
C GLU A 459 -27.87 0.24 15.37
N LEU A 460 -26.90 -0.67 15.22
CA LEU A 460 -25.47 -0.33 15.30
C LEU A 460 -25.05 0.68 14.23
N ALA A 461 -25.61 0.59 13.02
CA ALA A 461 -25.39 1.57 11.96
C ALA A 461 -25.98 2.94 12.34
N MET A 462 -27.18 2.99 12.92
CA MET A 462 -27.79 4.22 13.42
C MET A 462 -26.93 4.88 14.50
N LEU A 463 -26.41 4.10 15.46
CA LEU A 463 -25.49 4.60 16.48
C LEU A 463 -24.22 5.20 15.88
N SER A 464 -23.60 4.49 14.92
CA SER A 464 -22.42 4.98 14.20
C SER A 464 -22.72 6.28 13.44
N PHE A 465 -23.87 6.37 12.79
CA PHE A 465 -24.34 7.59 12.13
C PHE A 465 -24.46 8.76 13.13
N PHE A 466 -25.09 8.56 14.28
CA PHE A 466 -25.23 9.62 15.29
C PHE A 466 -23.89 10.05 15.89
N GLU A 467 -22.94 9.13 16.06
CA GLU A 467 -21.59 9.47 16.49
C GLU A 467 -20.91 10.41 15.49
N GLN A 468 -20.96 10.09 14.19
CA GLN A 468 -20.40 10.95 13.14
C GLN A 468 -21.15 12.28 13.03
N PHE A 469 -22.47 12.27 13.10
CA PHE A 469 -23.30 13.46 13.07
C PHE A 469 -22.98 14.40 14.25
N ARG A 470 -22.91 13.85 15.47
CA ARG A 470 -22.56 14.60 16.68
C ARG A 470 -21.18 15.23 16.56
N LYS A 471 -20.19 14.47 16.07
CA LYS A 471 -18.81 14.94 15.87
C LYS A 471 -18.73 16.18 14.98
N ILE A 472 -19.59 16.25 13.96
CA ILE A 472 -19.56 17.33 12.96
C ILE A 472 -20.46 18.52 13.32
N TYR A 473 -21.65 18.27 13.88
CA TYR A 473 -22.68 19.31 14.03
C TYR A 473 -23.02 19.70 15.47
N ILE A 474 -22.63 18.91 16.47
CA ILE A 474 -23.02 19.11 17.88
C ILE A 474 -21.82 19.35 18.80
N GLY A 475 -20.61 18.90 18.44
CA GLY A 475 -19.42 18.97 19.31
C GLY A 475 -18.84 20.38 19.53
N ASP A 476 -18.01 20.53 20.58
CA ASP A 476 -17.40 21.81 21.03
C ASP A 476 -16.52 22.54 19.98
N GLN A 477 -16.19 21.90 18.85
CA GLN A 477 -15.37 22.43 17.76
C GLN A 477 -16.20 23.06 16.61
N VAL A 478 -17.53 23.17 16.74
CA VAL A 478 -18.41 23.76 15.72
C VAL A 478 -18.24 25.29 15.70
N GLN A 479 -17.32 25.78 14.87
CA GLN A 479 -17.04 27.22 14.73
C GLN A 479 -18.12 28.00 13.93
N LYS A 480 -19.02 27.30 13.23
CA LYS A 480 -20.14 27.90 12.49
C LYS A 480 -21.43 27.12 12.77
N SER A 481 -22.51 27.82 13.09
CA SER A 481 -23.87 27.26 13.11
C SER A 481 -24.26 26.85 11.68
N SER A 482 -24.00 25.60 11.31
CA SER A 482 -24.35 25.07 9.98
C SER A 482 -25.86 25.14 9.73
N LYS A 483 -26.28 25.59 8.55
CA LYS A 483 -27.70 25.69 8.14
C LYS A 483 -28.30 24.33 7.76
N VAL A 484 -27.85 23.25 8.36
CA VAL A 484 -28.45 21.93 8.22
C VAL A 484 -29.82 21.87 8.91
N ILE A 485 -29.98 22.64 9.99
CA ILE A 485 -31.18 22.63 10.84
C ILE A 485 -32.42 23.26 10.14
N PRO A 486 -32.30 24.37 9.37
CA PRO A 486 -33.46 24.96 8.69
C PRO A 486 -34.05 24.16 7.52
N SER A 487 -33.25 23.40 6.75
CA SER A 487 -33.78 22.57 5.64
C SER A 487 -34.56 21.35 6.14
N ALA A 488 -34.23 20.84 7.32
CA ALA A 488 -35.02 19.86 8.07
C ALA A 488 -36.28 20.48 8.73
N GLY A 489 -36.38 21.81 8.78
CA GLY A 489 -37.48 22.55 9.43
C GLY A 489 -38.83 22.43 8.73
N ASN A 490 -38.87 22.06 7.45
CA ASN A 490 -40.11 21.88 6.69
C ASN A 490 -40.70 20.46 6.75
N SER A 491 -40.02 19.51 7.40
CA SER A 491 -40.38 18.08 7.41
C SER A 491 -40.72 17.52 8.80
N GLY A 492 -41.01 18.38 9.79
CA GLY A 492 -41.38 17.94 11.15
C GLY A 492 -40.19 17.48 12.02
N ILE A 493 -38.96 17.58 11.50
CA ILE A 493 -37.72 17.13 12.15
C ILE A 493 -37.28 18.08 13.28
N SER A 494 -37.81 19.32 13.34
CA SER A 494 -37.60 20.23 14.48
C SER A 494 -38.16 19.68 15.80
N LEU A 495 -39.16 18.79 15.76
CA LEU A 495 -39.68 18.11 16.95
C LEU A 495 -38.79 16.92 17.35
N ILE A 496 -38.33 16.11 16.38
CA ILE A 496 -37.43 14.97 16.64
C ILE A 496 -36.09 15.43 17.23
N PHE A 497 -35.53 16.55 16.75
CA PHE A 497 -34.31 17.12 17.33
C PHE A 497 -34.50 17.66 18.75
N LYS A 498 -35.72 18.05 19.14
CA LYS A 498 -36.04 18.53 20.49
C LYS A 498 -36.42 17.41 21.45
N GLU A 499 -37.10 16.36 20.98
CA GLU A 499 -37.64 15.30 21.83
C GLU A 499 -36.68 14.12 22.03
N ASN A 500 -35.84 13.75 21.04
CA ASN A 500 -35.06 12.50 21.10
C ASN A 500 -33.55 12.66 21.36
N ILE A 501 -32.99 13.88 21.29
CA ILE A 501 -31.54 14.11 21.51
C ILE A 501 -31.26 14.90 22.80
N TRP A 502 -32.27 15.56 23.38
CA TRP A 502 -32.14 16.46 24.53
C TRP A 502 -32.88 16.02 25.81
N ASN A 503 -33.35 14.77 25.88
CA ASN A 503 -33.83 14.14 27.12
C ASN A 503 -33.11 12.83 27.38
#